data_AF-A0A1Z5TNN7-F1
#
_entry.id   AF-A0A1Z5TNN7-F1
#
_cell.length_a   1.000
_cell.length_b   1.000
_cell.length_c   1.000
_cell.angle_alpha   90.00
_cell.angle_beta   90.00
_cell.angle_gamma   90.00
#
_symmetry.space_group_name_H-M   'P 1'
#
loop_
_entity.id
_entity.type
_entity.pdbx_description
1 polymer ?
#
loop_
_entity_poly.entity_id
_entity_poly.type
_entity_poly.pdbx_seq_one_letter_code
_entity_poly.pdbx_strand_id
1 'polypeptide(L)' 'MPKIGYGSNRKTRHMMPSGHKAFLVNNTRDLDLLLMHNRTYAAEIAHAVSARKRVEIVARAKQLGVKVTNSKAKIATES' A
#
# COMPACT_ATOMS: atom_id res chain seq x y z
N MET A 1 2.09 -29.22 -14.03
CA MET A 1 0.74 -28.70 -13.71
C MET A 1 0.74 -28.13 -12.29
N PRO A 2 0.16 -26.93 -12.06
CA PRO A 2 -0.08 -26.42 -10.72
C PRO A 2 -1.02 -27.36 -9.94
N LYS A 3 -0.71 -27.63 -8.67
CA LYS A 3 -1.47 -28.50 -7.77
C LYS A 3 -1.92 -27.73 -6.53
N ILE A 4 -3.01 -28.16 -5.90
CA ILE A 4 -3.51 -27.57 -4.65
C ILE A 4 -2.45 -27.58 -3.53
N GLY A 5 -1.56 -28.58 -3.53
CA GLY A 5 -0.45 -28.71 -2.57
C GLY A 5 0.63 -27.63 -2.67
N TYR A 6 0.66 -26.81 -3.73
CA TYR A 6 1.55 -25.64 -3.82
C TYR A 6 0.97 -24.38 -3.14
N GLY A 7 -0.24 -24.46 -2.58
CA GLY A 7 -0.84 -23.36 -1.84
C GLY A 7 -0.02 -22.97 -0.62
N SER A 8 0.27 -21.67 -0.48
CA SER A 8 0.91 -21.15 0.72
C SER A 8 -0.02 -21.22 1.94
N ASN A 9 0.57 -21.23 3.14
CA ASN A 9 -0.17 -21.28 4.39
C ASN A 9 -1.25 -20.17 4.45
N ARG A 10 -2.47 -20.51 4.88
CA ARG A 10 -3.60 -19.58 4.98
C ARG A 10 -3.27 -18.31 5.78
N LYS A 11 -2.39 -18.40 6.79
CA LYS A 11 -1.95 -17.25 7.60
C LYS A 11 -1.03 -16.30 6.83
N THR A 12 -0.18 -16.82 5.96
CA THR A 12 0.83 -16.03 5.21
C THR A 12 0.38 -15.65 3.81
N ARG A 13 -0.75 -16.20 3.35
CA ARG A 13 -1.33 -15.86 2.06
C ARG A 13 -1.58 -14.34 1.94
N HIS A 14 -1.19 -13.76 0.81
CA HIS A 14 -1.28 -12.33 0.50
C HIS A 14 -0.43 -11.39 1.36
N MET A 15 0.50 -11.91 2.17
CA MET A 15 1.49 -11.06 2.83
C MET A 15 2.63 -10.71 1.89
N MET A 16 3.08 -9.47 1.95
CA MET A 16 4.30 -9.00 1.32
C MET A 16 5.53 -9.44 2.13
N PRO A 17 6.73 -9.44 1.53
CA PRO A 17 7.99 -9.67 2.25
C PRO A 17 8.23 -8.70 3.42
N SER A 18 7.60 -7.53 3.39
CA SER A 18 7.62 -6.55 4.48
C SER A 18 6.79 -6.94 5.71
N GLY A 19 6.08 -8.08 5.67
CA GLY A 19 5.19 -8.53 6.74
C GLY A 19 3.81 -7.86 6.75
N HIS A 20 3.52 -7.00 5.77
CA HIS A 20 2.23 -6.29 5.66
C HIS A 20 1.41 -6.88 4.52
N LYS A 21 0.08 -6.71 4.56
CA LYS A 21 -0.80 -6.96 3.41
C LYS A 21 -0.92 -5.70 2.56
N ALA A 22 -0.83 -5.82 1.25
CA ALA A 22 -1.01 -4.69 0.35
C ALA A 22 -2.49 -4.25 0.32
N PHE A 23 -2.74 -2.96 0.55
CA PHE A 23 -4.06 -2.35 0.42
C PHE A 23 -4.01 -1.26 -0.65
N LEU A 24 -4.86 -1.40 -1.67
CA LEU A 24 -4.90 -0.46 -2.79
C LEU A 24 -5.63 0.82 -2.38
N VAL A 25 -4.97 1.97 -2.54
CA VAL A 25 -5.45 3.31 -2.16
C VAL A 25 -5.63 4.16 -3.41
N ASN A 26 -6.82 4.74 -3.58
CA ASN A 26 -7.14 5.64 -4.70
C ASN A 26 -7.18 7.10 -4.28
N ASN A 27 -7.54 7.37 -3.03
CA ASN A 27 -7.74 8.71 -2.50
C ASN A 27 -7.24 8.82 -1.04
N THR A 28 -7.30 10.03 -0.47
CA THR A 28 -6.85 10.29 0.91
C THR A 28 -7.78 9.71 1.98
N ARG A 29 -9.08 9.55 1.70
CA ARG A 29 -10.06 8.95 2.64
C ARG A 29 -9.84 7.45 2.82
N ASP A 30 -9.38 6.76 1.78
CA ASP A 30 -9.04 5.33 1.85
C ASP A 30 -7.89 5.09 2.84
N LEU A 31 -7.03 6.09 3.10
CA LEU A 31 -5.99 5.99 4.13
C LEU A 31 -6.54 6.03 5.55
N ASP A 32 -7.67 6.68 5.80
CA ASP A 32 -8.25 6.76 7.14
C ASP A 32 -8.72 5.37 7.62
N LEU A 33 -9.10 4.48 6.69
CA LEU A 33 -9.39 3.06 6.99
C LEU A 33 -8.18 2.31 7.56
N LEU A 34 -6.96 2.76 7.23
CA LEU A 34 -5.71 2.14 7.65
C LEU A 34 -5.21 2.67 9.01
N LEU A 35 -5.90 3.63 9.62
CA LEU A 35 -5.49 4.22 10.90
C LEU A 35 -5.36 3.17 12.01
N MET A 36 -6.34 2.27 12.14
CA MET A 36 -6.31 1.18 13.11
C MET A 36 -5.50 -0.04 12.64
N HIS A 37 -5.11 -0.08 11.37
CA HIS A 37 -4.55 -1.25 10.69
C HIS A 37 -3.13 -1.02 10.14
N ASN A 38 -2.46 0.04 10.61
CA ASN A 38 -1.14 0.45 10.14
C ASN A 38 -0.02 -0.60 10.34
N ARG A 39 -0.19 -1.55 11.29
CA ARG A 39 0.76 -2.67 11.52
C ARG A 39 0.52 -3.87 10.61
N THR A 40 -0.70 -4.06 10.14
CA THR A 40 -1.10 -5.24 9.36
C THR A 40 -1.15 -4.96 7.87
N TYR A 41 -1.38 -3.72 7.47
CA TYR A 41 -1.52 -3.32 6.08
C TYR A 41 -0.54 -2.21 5.70
N ALA A 42 -0.08 -2.28 4.45
CA ALA A 42 0.68 -1.23 3.80
C ALA A 42 -0.17 -0.66 2.65
N ALA A 43 -0.13 0.66 2.49
CA ALA A 43 -0.83 1.34 1.41
C ALA A 43 -0.04 1.21 0.10
N GLU A 44 -0.73 0.85 -0.97
CA GLU A 44 -0.23 0.85 -2.33
C GLU A 44 -1.07 1.82 -3.17
N ILE A 45 -0.45 2.87 -3.71
CA ILE A 45 -1.19 3.90 -4.43
C ILE A 45 -1.50 3.41 -5.84
N ALA A 46 -2.78 3.43 -6.22
CA ALA A 46 -3.23 2.97 -7.52
C ALA A 46 -2.54 3.69 -8.70
N HIS A 47 -2.31 2.96 -9.78
CA HIS A 47 -1.62 3.47 -10.97
C HIS A 47 -2.33 4.71 -11.57
N ALA A 48 -3.66 4.78 -11.49
CA ALA A 48 -4.46 5.87 -12.05
C ALA A 48 -4.26 7.22 -11.32
N VAL A 49 -3.70 7.24 -10.10
CA VAL A 49 -3.53 8.47 -9.33
C VAL A 49 -2.43 9.35 -9.93
N SER A 50 -2.74 10.64 -10.09
CA SER A 50 -1.83 11.68 -10.60
C SER A 50 -0.73 12.03 -9.59
N ALA A 51 0.36 12.65 -10.06
CA ALA A 51 1.52 13.01 -9.22
C ALA A 51 1.12 13.95 -8.06
N ARG A 52 0.33 15.00 -8.32
CA ARG A 52 -0.15 15.93 -7.30
C ARG A 52 -0.90 15.24 -6.16
N LYS A 53 -1.86 14.36 -6.49
CA LYS A 53 -2.62 13.58 -5.49
C LYS A 53 -1.73 12.57 -4.76
N ARG A 54 -0.70 12.01 -5.42
CA ARG A 54 0.27 11.12 -4.78
C ARG A 54 1.05 11.85 -3.67
N VAL A 55 1.44 13.11 -3.88
CA VAL A 55 2.10 13.91 -2.84
C VAL A 55 1.19 14.08 -1.62
N GLU A 56 -0.09 14.40 -1.84
CA GLU A 56 -1.08 14.54 -0.76
C GLU A 56 -1.29 13.22 0.01
N ILE A 57 -1.42 12.10 -0.70
CA ILE A 57 -1.56 10.76 -0.10
C ILE A 57 -0.32 10.39 0.70
N VAL A 58 0.88 10.66 0.18
CA VAL A 58 2.14 10.38 0.90
C VAL A 58 2.26 11.24 2.15
N ALA A 59 1.92 12.52 2.09
CA ALA A 59 1.93 13.42 3.24
C ALA A 59 0.95 12.94 4.32
N ARG A 60 -0.28 12.57 3.93
CA ARG A 60 -1.29 12.03 4.84
C ARG A 60 -0.88 10.67 5.44
N ALA A 61 -0.32 9.77 4.63
CA ALA A 61 0.14 8.47 5.11
C ALA A 61 1.27 8.60 6.16
N LYS A 62 2.16 9.59 6.01
CA LYS A 62 3.18 9.91 7.03
C LYS A 62 2.57 10.36 8.35
N GLN A 63 1.51 11.19 8.32
CA GLN A 63 0.80 11.62 9.52
C GLN A 63 0.15 10.44 10.27
N LEU A 64 -0.39 9.48 9.53
CA LEU A 64 -1.06 8.29 10.08
C LEU A 64 -0.09 7.15 10.45
N GLY A 65 1.20 7.29 10.13
CA GLY A 65 2.21 6.25 10.34
C GLY A 65 2.03 5.01 9.45
N VAL A 66 1.36 5.14 8.31
CA VAL A 66 1.09 4.04 7.37
C VAL A 66 2.24 3.92 6.37
N LYS A 67 2.77 2.71 6.20
CA LYS A 67 3.81 2.42 5.21
C LYS A 67 3.22 2.45 3.80
N VAL A 68 3.82 3.26 2.91
CA VAL A 68 3.48 3.31 1.48
C VAL A 68 4.51 2.54 0.66
N THR A 69 4.08 1.60 -0.17
CA THR A 69 4.97 0.70 -0.94
C THR A 69 5.60 1.40 -2.14
N ASN A 70 4.84 2.23 -2.85
CA ASN A 70 5.24 2.91 -4.09
C ASN A 70 5.31 4.44 -3.96
N SER A 71 5.86 4.92 -2.84
CA SER A 71 5.88 6.34 -2.47
C SER A 71 6.64 7.26 -3.43
N LYS A 72 7.60 6.73 -4.21
CA LYS A 72 8.41 7.52 -5.17
C LYS A 72 7.83 7.57 -6.58
N ALA A 73 6.81 6.78 -6.88
CA ALA A 73 6.30 6.66 -8.24
C ALA A 73 5.66 7.97 -8.73
N LYS A 74 6.03 8.40 -9.95
CA LYS A 74 5.60 9.64 -10.62
C LYS A 74 6.00 10.97 -9.95
N ILE A 75 6.77 10.93 -8.86
CA ILE A 75 7.27 12.14 -8.16
C ILE A 75 8.73 12.43 -8.56
N ALA A 76 9.49 11.41 -8.94
CA ALA A 76 10.92 11.53 -9.24
C ALA A 76 11.26 12.27 -10.55
N THR A 77 10.29 12.59 -11.41
CA THR A 77 10.54 13.26 -12.70
C THR A 77 10.65 14.78 -12.57
N GLU A 78 10.35 15.35 -11.39
CA GLU A 78 10.40 16.80 -11.12
C GLU A 78 11.37 17.15 -9.97
N SER A 79 12.41 16.33 -9.74
CA SER A 79 13.43 16.56 -8.69
C SER A 79 14.72 17.11 -9.26
#